data_AF-A0A2P7AU93-F1
#
_entry.id   AF-A0A2P7AU93-F1
#
_cell.length_a   1.000
_cell.length_b   1.000
_cell.length_c   1.000
_cell.angle_alpha   90.00
_cell.angle_beta   90.00
_cell.angle_gamma   90.00
#
_symmetry.space_group_name_H-M   'P 1'
#
loop_
_entity.id
_entity.type
_entity.pdbx_description
1 polymer ?
#
loop_
_entity_poly.entity_id
_entity_poly.type
_entity_poly.pdbx_seq_one_letter_code
_entity_poly.pdbx_strand_id
1 'polypeptide(L)'
;MTKIHLFAIVLASSGSFLAISPLGAGERMGFPPPDPPGTVRPAMTAENIQKELEQRLNAQFEAAAGPSGKLTAQKAKDAGWGFVADHFNEISKSGRSSVSLNDIRTFMSVRSPLTPVTPEAASGAPSKAIEKKPIQIIE
;
A
#
# COMPACT_ATOMS: atom_id res chain seq x y z
N MET A 1 14.84 46.78 -4.95
CA MET A 1 15.30 47.11 -3.58
C MET A 1 15.17 45.86 -2.72
N THR A 2 16.32 45.39 -2.27
CA THR A 2 16.64 44.12 -1.61
C THR A 2 16.17 44.12 -0.15
N LYS A 3 15.72 42.98 0.38
CA LYS A 3 15.81 42.70 1.81
C LYS A 3 16.01 41.20 2.07
N ILE A 4 17.25 40.91 2.46
CA ILE A 4 17.77 39.65 2.96
C ILE A 4 17.51 39.65 4.46
N HIS A 5 16.86 38.62 4.99
CA HIS A 5 16.89 38.28 6.42
C HIS A 5 17.06 36.76 6.52
N LEU A 6 18.29 36.28 6.71
CA LEU A 6 19.08 36.17 7.94
C LEU A 6 18.89 34.77 8.56
N PHE A 7 19.95 33.98 8.38
CA PHE A 7 20.24 32.73 9.06
C PHE A 7 20.13 32.86 10.58
N ALA A 8 19.52 31.87 11.23
CA ALA A 8 19.83 31.51 12.60
C ALA A 8 19.85 29.97 12.72
N ILE A 9 21.06 29.43 12.56
CA ILE A 9 21.43 28.08 13.00
C ILE A 9 21.45 28.11 14.53
N VAL A 10 20.69 27.24 15.18
CA VAL A 10 20.96 26.81 16.56
C VAL A 10 21.24 25.32 16.53
N LEU A 11 22.52 25.03 16.67
CA LEU A 11 23.14 23.73 16.84
C LEU A 11 23.22 23.46 18.36
N ALA A 12 22.63 22.37 18.85
CA ALA A 12 23.10 21.64 20.04
C ALA A 12 22.10 20.55 20.44
N SER A 13 22.51 19.28 20.31
CA SER A 13 22.23 18.20 21.27
C SER A 13 23.08 16.99 20.88
N SER A 14 24.27 16.90 21.46
CA SER A 14 25.09 15.69 21.44
C SER A 14 24.40 14.62 22.28
N GLY A 15 23.77 13.64 21.62
CA GLY A 15 23.36 12.39 22.25
C GLY A 15 24.36 11.31 21.85
N SER A 16 25.19 10.88 22.80
CA SER A 16 26.11 9.76 22.64
C SER A 16 25.39 8.51 22.15
N PHE A 17 25.67 8.06 20.93
CA PHE A 17 25.29 6.73 20.47
C PHE A 17 26.20 5.72 21.17
N LEU A 18 25.71 5.12 22.26
CA LEU A 18 26.25 3.85 22.72
C LEU A 18 25.93 2.83 21.62
N ALA A 19 26.95 2.44 20.85
CA ALA A 19 26.89 1.29 19.97
C ALA A 19 26.78 0.03 20.84
N ILE A 20 25.55 -0.29 21.26
CA ILE A 20 25.22 -1.61 21.75
C ILE A 20 25.03 -2.47 20.51
N SER A 21 26.06 -3.22 20.14
CA SER A 21 25.90 -4.31 19.17
C SER A 21 24.93 -5.33 19.77
N PRO A 22 23.77 -5.64 19.15
CA PRO A 22 22.95 -6.75 19.59
C PRO A 22 23.62 -8.07 19.16
N LEU A 23 24.52 -8.57 19.99
CA LEU A 23 24.87 -9.98 20.00
C LEU A 23 23.60 -10.74 20.43
N GLY A 24 22.87 -11.32 19.47
CA GLY A 24 21.78 -12.28 19.75
C GLY A 24 20.37 -11.93 19.27
N ALA A 25 20.21 -11.24 18.13
CA ALA A 25 18.89 -10.88 17.59
C ALA A 25 17.98 -12.07 17.18
N GLY A 26 18.45 -13.33 17.25
CA GLY A 26 17.72 -14.50 16.75
C GLY A 26 17.20 -15.49 17.81
N GLU A 27 17.69 -15.47 19.05
CA GLU A 27 17.48 -16.58 20.00
C GLU A 27 16.36 -16.34 21.04
N ARG A 28 15.70 -15.16 21.03
CA ARG A 28 14.62 -14.80 21.97
C ARG A 28 13.44 -14.09 21.32
N MET A 29 13.04 -14.46 20.10
CA MET A 29 11.67 -14.11 19.68
C MET A 29 10.71 -15.01 20.47
N GLY A 30 10.26 -14.52 21.62
CA GLY A 30 9.15 -15.12 22.36
C GLY A 30 7.86 -15.11 21.52
N PHE A 31 6.90 -15.96 21.87
CA PHE A 31 5.57 -15.90 21.28
C PHE A 31 4.96 -14.51 21.52
N PRO A 32 4.22 -13.93 20.55
CA PRO A 32 3.47 -12.72 20.81
C PRO A 32 2.54 -12.94 22.01
N PRO A 33 2.31 -11.93 22.86
CA PRO A 33 1.34 -12.04 23.94
C PRO A 33 -0.02 -12.48 23.36
N PRO A 34 -0.79 -13.29 24.09
CA PRO A 34 -2.13 -13.66 23.65
C PRO A 34 -2.98 -12.40 23.47
N ASP A 35 -3.87 -12.43 22.48
CA ASP A 35 -4.79 -11.33 22.22
C ASP A 35 -5.62 -11.02 23.48
N PRO A 36 -5.91 -9.74 23.78
CA PRO A 36 -6.80 -9.37 24.88
C PRO A 36 -8.16 -10.07 24.76
N PRO A 37 -8.80 -10.43 25.90
CA PRO A 37 -10.16 -11.00 25.89
C PRO A 37 -11.14 -10.09 25.13
N GLY A 38 -11.92 -10.67 24.22
CA GLY A 38 -12.90 -9.93 23.41
C GLY A 38 -12.35 -9.37 22.09
N THR A 39 -11.09 -9.65 21.75
CA THR A 39 -10.55 -9.35 20.41
C THR A 39 -11.36 -10.06 19.32
N VAL A 40 -12.04 -9.29 18.47
CA VAL A 40 -12.72 -9.80 17.29
C VAL A 40 -11.81 -9.58 16.09
N ARG A 41 -11.32 -10.68 15.51
CA ARG A 41 -10.60 -10.64 14.24
C ARG A 41 -11.60 -10.79 13.10
N PRO A 42 -11.61 -9.88 12.11
CA PRO A 42 -12.38 -10.10 10.89
C PRO A 42 -11.98 -11.42 10.26
N ALA A 43 -12.97 -12.19 9.78
CA ALA A 43 -12.69 -13.38 9.01
C ALA A 43 -11.87 -13.00 7.77
N MET A 44 -10.81 -13.74 7.47
CA MET A 44 -9.99 -13.55 6.27
C MET A 44 -10.71 -14.10 5.04
N THR A 45 -11.86 -13.52 4.70
CA THR A 45 -12.57 -13.78 3.45
C THR A 45 -12.09 -12.82 2.37
N ALA A 46 -12.29 -13.18 1.11
CA ALA A 46 -11.92 -12.32 -0.01
C ALA A 46 -12.61 -10.95 0.06
N GLU A 47 -13.88 -10.90 0.45
CA GLU A 47 -14.64 -9.65 0.58
C GLU A 47 -14.08 -8.75 1.68
N ASN A 48 -13.75 -9.31 2.84
CA ASN A 48 -13.21 -8.53 3.96
C ASN A 48 -11.83 -7.96 3.63
N ILE A 49 -10.98 -8.74 2.94
CA ILE A 49 -9.66 -8.28 2.49
C ILE A 49 -9.82 -7.15 1.47
N GLN A 50 -10.72 -7.32 0.49
CA GLN A 50 -10.98 -6.31 -0.54
C GLN A 50 -11.48 -5.00 0.09
N LYS A 51 -12.43 -5.09 1.02
CA LYS A 51 -12.97 -3.94 1.74
C LYS A 51 -11.89 -3.20 2.53
N GLU A 52 -11.03 -3.93 3.25
CA GLU A 52 -9.94 -3.33 4.02
C GLU A 52 -8.91 -2.64 3.12
N LEU A 53 -8.57 -3.26 1.98
CA LEU A 53 -7.70 -2.66 0.98
C LEU A 53 -8.29 -1.36 0.43
N GLU A 54 -9.58 -1.35 0.09
CA GLU A 54 -10.28 -0.17 -0.41
C GLU A 54 -10.29 0.97 0.61
N GLN A 55 -10.54 0.66 1.88
CA GLN A 55 -10.52 1.64 2.97
C GLN A 55 -9.12 2.25 3.14
N ARG A 56 -8.07 1.41 3.17
CA ARG A 56 -6.69 1.89 3.30
C ARG A 56 -6.30 2.76 2.10
N LEU A 57 -6.67 2.35 0.88
CA LEU A 57 -6.36 3.10 -0.33
C LEU A 57 -7.08 4.46 -0.35
N ASN A 58 -8.36 4.50 0.05
CA ASN A 58 -9.12 5.76 0.19
C ASN A 58 -8.42 6.69 1.18
N ALA A 59 -8.10 6.21 2.38
CA ALA A 59 -7.49 7.02 3.43
C ALA A 59 -6.13 7.59 2.99
N GLN A 60 -5.28 6.78 2.37
CA GLN A 60 -3.99 7.25 1.88
C GLN A 60 -4.14 8.26 0.73
N PHE A 61 -5.13 8.06 -0.14
CA PHE A 61 -5.41 9.01 -1.22
C PHE A 61 -5.88 10.35 -0.65
N GLU A 62 -6.80 10.36 0.31
CA GLU A 62 -7.28 11.57 0.96
C GLU A 62 -6.15 12.32 1.66
N ALA A 63 -5.27 11.59 2.36
CA ALA A 63 -4.08 12.18 2.98
C ALA A 63 -3.15 12.84 1.95
N ALA A 64 -2.93 12.21 0.79
CA ALA A 64 -2.07 12.73 -0.26
C ALA A 64 -2.71 13.88 -1.07
N ALA A 65 -4.01 13.77 -1.37
CA ALA A 65 -4.76 14.79 -2.10
C ALA A 65 -4.99 16.03 -1.23
N GLY A 66 -5.19 15.84 0.08
CA GLY A 66 -5.56 16.87 1.02
C GLY A 66 -6.93 17.50 0.70
N PRO A 67 -7.16 18.76 1.11
CA PRO A 67 -8.47 19.41 0.98
C PRO A 67 -9.00 19.54 -0.46
N SER A 68 -8.12 19.46 -1.46
CA SER A 68 -8.54 19.57 -2.87
C SER A 68 -9.24 18.31 -3.38
N GLY A 69 -9.16 17.17 -2.69
CA GLY A 69 -9.77 15.90 -3.12
C GLY A 69 -9.26 15.37 -4.48
N LYS A 70 -8.16 15.94 -4.97
CA LYS A 70 -7.49 15.63 -6.24
C LYS A 70 -5.99 15.57 -6.01
N LEU A 71 -5.33 14.62 -6.66
CA LEU A 71 -3.90 14.40 -6.54
C LEU A 71 -3.19 14.99 -7.76
N THR A 72 -2.27 15.92 -7.56
CA THR A 72 -1.39 16.43 -8.62
C THR A 72 -0.11 15.61 -8.69
N ALA A 73 0.64 15.69 -9.79
CA ALA A 73 1.92 14.98 -9.90
C ALA A 73 2.91 15.34 -8.78
N GLN A 74 2.98 16.64 -8.42
CA GLN A 74 3.85 17.09 -7.34
C GLN A 74 3.40 16.55 -5.98
N LYS A 75 2.10 16.66 -5.65
CA LYS A 75 1.55 16.07 -4.42
C LYS A 75 1.77 14.56 -4.34
N ALA A 76 1.65 13.87 -5.47
CA ALA A 76 1.94 12.44 -5.53
C ALA A 76 3.41 12.15 -5.15
N LYS A 77 4.38 12.91 -5.69
CA LYS A 77 5.79 12.77 -5.31
C LYS A 77 6.00 13.04 -3.81
N ASP A 78 5.48 14.15 -3.33
CA ASP A 78 5.67 14.59 -1.94
C ASP A 78 5.03 13.62 -0.94
N ALA A 79 3.92 12.98 -1.31
CA ALA A 79 3.20 12.02 -0.47
C ALA A 79 3.71 10.57 -0.60
N GLY A 80 4.79 10.32 -1.35
CA GLY A 80 5.33 8.97 -1.54
C GLY A 80 4.57 8.10 -2.55
N TRP A 81 3.68 8.69 -3.35
CA TRP A 81 2.96 8.04 -4.45
C TRP A 81 3.78 8.07 -5.75
N GLY A 82 5.05 7.65 -5.68
CA GLY A 82 6.01 7.74 -6.80
C GLY A 82 5.50 7.11 -8.10
N PHE A 83 4.93 5.90 -8.02
CA PHE A 83 4.35 5.22 -9.18
C PHE A 83 3.25 6.04 -9.89
N VAL A 84 2.38 6.70 -9.13
CA VAL A 84 1.34 7.56 -9.70
C VAL A 84 1.94 8.84 -10.29
N ALA A 85 3.01 9.37 -9.69
CA ALA A 85 3.72 10.52 -10.24
C ALA A 85 4.43 10.19 -11.57
N ASP A 86 5.06 9.02 -11.66
CA ASP A 86 5.79 8.58 -12.85
C ASP A 86 4.82 8.31 -14.03
N HIS A 87 3.65 7.74 -13.74
CA HIS A 87 2.62 7.45 -14.73
C HIS A 87 1.50 8.50 -14.81
N PHE A 88 1.72 9.68 -14.24
CA PHE A 88 0.66 10.67 -14.05
C PHE A 88 -0.06 11.06 -15.36
N ASN A 89 0.71 11.27 -16.42
CA ASN A 89 0.18 11.66 -17.72
C ASN A 89 -0.70 10.57 -18.33
N GLU A 90 -0.33 9.30 -18.17
CA GLU A 90 -1.12 8.16 -18.63
C GLU A 90 -2.42 8.02 -17.82
N ILE A 91 -2.37 8.28 -16.51
CA ILE A 91 -3.53 8.20 -15.62
C ILE A 91 -4.52 9.33 -15.93
N SER A 92 -4.00 10.54 -16.17
CA SER A 92 -4.82 11.73 -16.42
C SER A 92 -5.64 11.62 -17.72
N LYS A 93 -5.11 10.91 -18.74
CA LYS A 93 -5.68 10.63 -20.08
C LYS A 93 -6.07 11.85 -20.93
N SER A 94 -6.43 12.97 -20.33
CA SER A 94 -6.91 14.21 -20.97
C SER A 94 -6.03 15.43 -20.69
N GLY A 95 -4.81 15.23 -20.18
CA GLY A 95 -3.89 16.32 -19.87
C GLY A 95 -4.33 17.18 -18.66
N ARG A 96 -5.21 16.66 -17.81
CA ARG A 96 -5.57 17.31 -16.53
C ARG A 96 -4.34 17.43 -15.64
N SER A 97 -4.26 18.52 -14.89
CA SER A 97 -3.21 18.77 -13.88
C SER A 97 -3.41 17.99 -12.57
N SER A 98 -4.51 17.23 -12.46
CA SER A 98 -4.82 16.39 -11.30
C SER A 98 -5.59 15.13 -11.68
N VAL A 99 -5.42 14.08 -10.89
CA VAL A 99 -6.08 12.79 -11.05
C VAL A 99 -6.96 12.49 -9.83
N SER A 100 -8.03 11.74 -10.06
CA SER A 100 -8.89 11.21 -9.01
C SER A 100 -8.48 9.80 -8.61
N LEU A 101 -8.97 9.33 -7.46
CA LEU A 101 -8.74 7.94 -7.05
C LEU A 101 -9.30 6.93 -8.07
N ASN A 102 -10.43 7.24 -8.71
CA ASN A 102 -11.00 6.37 -9.73
C ASN A 102 -10.10 6.25 -10.97
N ASP A 103 -9.45 7.34 -11.39
CA ASP A 103 -8.49 7.33 -12.49
C ASP A 103 -7.33 6.37 -12.16
N ILE A 104 -6.79 6.47 -10.94
CA ILE A 104 -5.69 5.62 -10.44
C ILE A 104 -6.14 4.15 -10.39
N ARG A 105 -7.31 3.85 -9.82
CA ARG A 105 -7.84 2.48 -9.75
C ARG A 105 -8.01 1.85 -11.13
N THR A 106 -8.58 2.60 -12.07
CA THR A 106 -8.76 2.14 -13.45
C THR A 106 -7.42 1.86 -14.12
N PHE A 107 -6.41 2.70 -13.84
CA PHE A 107 -5.07 2.49 -14.36
C PHE A 107 -4.40 1.24 -13.78
N MET A 108 -4.60 0.97 -12.48
CA MET A 108 -4.05 -0.20 -11.81
C MET A 108 -4.78 -1.51 -12.16
N SER A 109 -6.11 -1.48 -12.34
CA SER A 109 -6.90 -2.68 -12.61
C SER A 109 -6.49 -3.38 -13.91
N VAL A 110 -6.17 -2.61 -14.96
CA VAL A 110 -5.67 -3.13 -16.24
C VAL A 110 -4.31 -3.83 -16.08
N ARG A 111 -3.59 -3.56 -14.99
CA ARG A 111 -2.26 -4.13 -14.69
C ARG A 111 -2.30 -5.18 -13.58
N SER A 112 -3.48 -5.46 -13.03
CA SER A 112 -3.64 -6.47 -11.98
C SER A 112 -3.54 -7.87 -12.60
N PRO A 113 -2.67 -8.76 -12.09
CA PRO A 113 -2.65 -10.15 -12.51
C PRO A 113 -3.86 -10.93 -11.96
N LEU A 114 -4.58 -10.36 -10.99
CA LEU A 114 -5.82 -10.92 -10.48
C LEU A 114 -6.96 -10.54 -11.42
N THR A 115 -7.59 -11.54 -12.03
CA THR A 115 -8.89 -11.37 -12.70
C THR A 115 -9.87 -10.75 -11.71
N PRO A 116 -10.69 -9.76 -12.11
CA PRO A 116 -11.74 -9.22 -11.26
C PRO A 116 -12.56 -10.37 -10.69
N VAL A 117 -12.63 -10.46 -9.36
CA VAL A 117 -13.49 -11.44 -8.70
C VAL A 117 -14.94 -11.07 -9.00
N THR A 118 -15.51 -11.67 -10.04
CA THR A 118 -16.96 -11.66 -10.22
C THR A 118 -17.55 -12.29 -8.96
N PRO A 119 -18.57 -11.68 -8.31
CA PRO A 119 -19.14 -12.19 -7.06
C PRO A 119 -19.67 -13.64 -7.13
N GLU A 120 -19.76 -14.21 -8.33
CA GLU A 120 -20.05 -15.64 -8.58
C GLU A 120 -18.91 -16.59 -8.15
N ALA A 121 -17.64 -16.16 -8.17
CA ALA A 121 -16.50 -17.00 -7.78
C ALA A 121 -16.21 -16.98 -6.26
N ALA A 122 -16.77 -16.01 -5.53
CA ALA A 122 -16.59 -15.89 -4.09
C ALA A 122 -17.63 -16.71 -3.29
N SER A 123 -18.72 -17.15 -3.94
CA SER A 123 -19.72 -18.04 -3.34
C SER A 123 -19.46 -19.50 -3.74
N GLY A 124 -18.49 -20.12 -3.08
CA GLY A 124 -18.38 -21.58 -2.96
C GLY A 124 -18.59 -22.41 -4.24
N ALA A 125 -17.57 -22.48 -5.09
CA ALA A 125 -17.41 -23.63 -5.99
C ALA A 125 -16.14 -24.38 -5.58
N PRO A 126 -16.18 -25.70 -5.36
CA PRO A 126 -14.97 -26.47 -5.09
C PRO A 126 -14.00 -26.25 -6.25
N SER A 127 -12.73 -26.02 -5.92
CA SER A 127 -11.61 -26.18 -6.85
C SER A 127 -11.92 -27.38 -7.73
N LYS A 128 -12.22 -27.10 -9.01
CA LYS A 128 -12.45 -28.14 -10.01
C LYS A 128 -11.24 -29.06 -9.90
N ALA A 129 -11.51 -30.30 -9.53
CA ALA A 129 -10.52 -31.30 -9.18
C ALA A 129 -9.31 -31.15 -10.11
N ILE A 130 -8.14 -30.90 -9.53
CA ILE A 130 -6.88 -31.12 -10.23
C ILE A 130 -6.87 -32.62 -10.52
N GLU A 131 -7.33 -32.99 -11.71
CA GLU A 131 -7.21 -34.33 -12.24
C GLU A 131 -5.72 -34.65 -12.23
N LYS A 132 -5.30 -35.45 -11.24
CA LYS A 132 -3.96 -36.01 -11.16
C LYS A 132 -3.76 -36.90 -12.37
N LYS A 133 -3.33 -36.32 -13.50
CA LYS A 133 -2.66 -37.10 -14.53
C LYS A 133 -1.33 -37.53 -13.92
N PRO A 134 -1.05 -38.84 -13.78
CA PRO A 134 0.24 -39.29 -13.27
C PRO A 134 1.33 -38.76 -14.21
N ILE A 135 2.36 -38.15 -13.62
CA ILE A 135 3.57 -37.76 -14.34
C ILE A 135 4.17 -39.05 -14.89
N GLN A 136 4.12 -39.22 -16.21
CA GLN A 136 4.81 -40.30 -16.90
C GLN A 136 6.29 -39.94 -16.86
N ILE A 137 7.05 -40.65 -16.01
CA ILE A 137 8.51 -40.64 -16.07
C ILE A 137 8.87 -41.43 -17.32
N ILE A 138 9.45 -40.75 -18.29
CA ILE A 138 9.99 -41.35 -19.51
C ILE A 138 11.30 -42.02 -19.08
N GLU A 139 11.41 -43.33 -19.27
CA GLU A 139 12.66 -44.10 -19.12
C GLU A 139 13.59 -43.85 -20.30
#